data_AF-A0A835YYY7-F1
#
_entry.id   AF-A0A835YYY7-F1
#
_cell.length_a   1.000
_cell.length_b   1.000
_cell.length_c   1.000
_cell.angle_alpha   90.00
_cell.angle_beta   90.00
_cell.angle_gamma   90.00
#
_symmetry.space_group_name_H-M   'P 1'
#
loop_
_entity.id
_entity.type
_entity.pdbx_description
1 polymer ?
#
loop_
_entity_poly.entity_id
_entity_poly.type
_entity_poly.pdbx_seq_one_letter_code
_entity_poly.pdbx_strand_id
1 'polypeptide(L)'
;MAIQVIHEVCRAAESARKVSKRQTVTEREVKAGLSIYIDKGGLLTEVKSDVEKALTRYSHKDHQEGPRSKRAGLELSVSHTENLMRKVVASKVRVGDKAAVALAAITECVLTSVIQEAGAVVLHKAAGSKSKNKSKKPRIKVAHISVSIAGSKVTPSELTGKDKRKAEVSGNGDLQKLFGQSVYLQSM
;
A
#
# COMPACT_ATOMS: atom_id res chain seq x y z
N MET A 1 3.44 -3.92 -7.59
CA MET A 1 2.78 -3.00 -6.65
C MET A 1 3.46 -2.99 -5.27
N ALA A 2 3.36 -4.02 -4.42
CA ALA A 2 4.01 -4.03 -3.09
C ALA A 2 5.52 -3.79 -3.13
N ILE A 3 6.24 -4.49 -4.01
CA ILE A 3 7.69 -4.34 -4.19
C ILE A 3 8.05 -2.91 -4.61
N GLN A 4 7.22 -2.27 -5.44
CA GLN A 4 7.46 -0.91 -5.91
C GLN A 4 7.30 0.11 -4.78
N VAL A 5 6.24 -0.01 -3.96
CA VAL A 5 6.06 0.83 -2.77
C VAL A 5 7.26 0.69 -1.82
N ILE A 6 7.73 -0.55 -1.60
CA ILE A 6 8.93 -0.83 -0.81
C ILE A 6 10.13 -0.10 -1.39
N HIS A 7 10.39 -0.25 -2.70
CA HIS A 7 11.55 0.37 -3.35
C HIS A 7 11.53 1.89 -3.25
N GLU A 8 10.42 2.53 -3.59
CA GLU A 8 10.34 3.99 -3.64
C GLU A 8 10.41 4.62 -2.24
N VAL A 9 9.70 4.05 -1.25
CA VAL A 9 9.81 4.52 0.14
C VAL A 9 11.21 4.30 0.69
N CYS A 10 11.87 3.17 0.39
CA CYS A 10 13.25 2.91 0.81
C CYS A 10 14.24 3.89 0.18
N ARG A 11 14.12 4.20 -1.12
CA ARG A 11 14.98 5.19 -1.80
C ARG A 11 14.81 6.57 -1.17
N ALA A 12 13.57 7.00 -0.94
CA ALA A 12 13.29 8.27 -0.27
C ALA A 12 13.82 8.30 1.16
N ALA A 13 13.69 7.19 1.91
CA ALA A 13 14.25 7.05 3.26
C ALA A 13 15.79 7.10 3.27
N GLU A 14 16.44 6.49 2.27
CA GLU A 14 17.90 6.57 2.13
C GLU A 14 18.35 8.01 1.86
N SER A 15 17.65 8.73 0.99
CA SER A 15 17.90 10.15 0.73
C SER A 15 17.74 10.98 2.01
N ALA A 16 16.67 10.77 2.78
CA ALA A 16 16.47 11.42 4.08
C ALA A 16 17.59 11.09 5.07
N ARG A 17 18.08 9.85 5.11
CA ARG A 17 19.23 9.42 5.93
C ARG A 17 20.52 10.14 5.53
N LYS A 18 20.78 10.30 4.24
CA LYS A 18 21.97 11.01 3.73
C LYS A 18 21.96 12.47 4.19
N VAL A 19 20.81 13.14 4.13
CA VAL A 19 20.63 14.50 4.64
C VAL A 19 20.86 14.57 6.15
N SER A 20 20.35 13.59 6.91
CA SER A 20 20.55 13.53 8.37
C SER A 20 21.93 13.00 8.80
N LYS A 21 22.81 12.63 7.85
CA LYS A 21 24.17 12.11 8.07
C LYS A 21 24.22 10.89 9.01
N ARG A 22 23.17 10.07 9.05
CA ARG A 22 23.10 8.87 9.92
C ARG A 22 23.65 7.64 9.22
N GLN A 23 24.22 6.69 9.98
CA GLN A 23 24.68 5.40 9.44
C GLN A 23 23.57 4.33 9.38
N THR A 24 22.45 4.57 10.05
CA THR A 24 21.33 3.64 10.17
C THR A 24 20.06 4.31 9.62
N VAL A 25 19.29 3.59 8.80
CA VAL A 25 17.91 3.98 8.47
C VAL A 25 16.99 3.55 9.62
N THR A 26 16.33 4.52 10.24
CA THR A 26 15.37 4.31 11.35
C THR A 26 13.94 4.53 10.87
N GLU A 27 12.96 4.31 11.74
CA GLU A 27 11.56 4.59 11.44
C GLU A 27 11.32 6.06 11.08
N ARG A 28 12.16 6.98 11.55
CA ARG A 28 12.04 8.41 11.22
C ARG A 28 12.30 8.67 9.75
N GLU A 29 13.36 8.09 9.21
CA GLU A 29 13.69 8.24 7.79
C GLU A 29 12.66 7.51 6.91
N VAL A 30 12.10 6.39 7.36
CA VAL A 30 10.99 5.71 6.66
C VAL A 30 9.72 6.57 6.63
N LYS A 31 9.33 7.19 7.75
CA LYS A 31 8.18 8.11 7.81
C LYS A 31 8.39 9.38 6.97
N ALA A 32 9.62 9.87 6.91
CA ALA A 32 10.00 10.97 6.02
C ALA A 32 9.89 10.52 4.55
N GLY A 33 10.45 9.35 4.21
CA GLY A 33 10.36 8.77 2.87
C GLY A 33 8.92 8.55 2.41
N LEU A 34 8.04 8.06 3.30
CA LEU A 34 6.61 7.95 3.06
C LEU A 34 5.98 9.31 2.69
N SER A 35 6.31 10.36 3.44
CA SER A 35 5.74 11.70 3.21
C SER A 35 6.29 12.38 1.94
N ILE A 36 7.43 11.91 1.43
CA ILE A 36 8.00 12.34 0.14
C ILE A 36 7.32 11.57 -1.00
N TYR A 37 7.11 10.26 -0.83
CA TYR A 37 6.60 9.38 -1.87
C TYR A 37 5.08 9.49 -2.07
N ILE A 38 4.32 9.61 -0.98
CA ILE A 38 2.87 9.73 -1.03
C ILE A 38 2.49 11.18 -0.83
N ASP A 39 1.80 11.75 -1.81
CA ASP A 39 1.24 13.09 -1.74
C ASP A 39 0.30 13.26 -0.53
N LYS A 40 0.10 14.51 -0.11
CA LYS A 40 -0.86 14.84 0.95
C LYS A 40 -2.27 14.40 0.53
N GLY A 41 -2.90 13.54 1.33
CA GLY A 41 -4.21 12.94 1.03
C GLY A 41 -4.75 12.10 2.19
N GLY A 42 -5.93 11.51 1.98
CA GLY A 42 -6.57 10.62 2.95
C GLY A 42 -5.75 9.37 3.21
N LEU A 43 -5.21 8.77 2.13
CA LEU A 43 -4.36 7.58 2.22
C LEU A 43 -3.09 7.83 3.05
N LEU A 44 -2.42 8.97 2.86
CA LEU A 44 -1.22 9.29 3.67
C LEU A 44 -1.56 9.37 5.16
N THR A 45 -2.72 9.93 5.50
CA THR A 45 -3.17 10.09 6.90
C THR A 45 -3.46 8.73 7.53
N GLU A 46 -4.15 7.87 6.79
CA GLU A 46 -4.44 6.50 7.19
C GLU A 46 -3.14 5.69 7.39
N VAL A 47 -2.26 5.70 6.40
CA VAL A 47 -0.97 4.99 6.46
C VAL A 47 -0.13 5.48 7.64
N LYS A 48 -0.07 6.80 7.89
CA LYS A 48 0.64 7.34 9.05
C LYS A 48 0.04 6.82 10.36
N SER A 49 -1.28 6.81 10.48
CA SER A 49 -1.97 6.27 11.67
C SER A 49 -1.61 4.80 11.91
N ASP A 50 -1.66 3.97 10.87
CA ASP A 50 -1.39 2.54 10.98
C ASP A 50 0.08 2.23 11.28
N VAL A 51 1.01 3.02 10.72
CA VAL A 51 2.43 2.95 11.08
C VAL A 51 2.64 3.23 12.56
N GLU A 52 2.02 4.28 13.12
CA GLU A 52 2.16 4.58 14.56
C GLU A 52 1.55 3.48 15.43
N LYS A 53 0.39 2.93 15.05
CA LYS A 53 -0.23 1.79 15.77
C LYS A 53 0.70 0.58 15.78
N ALA A 54 1.27 0.22 14.63
CA ALA A 54 2.18 -0.92 14.51
C ALA A 54 3.47 -0.73 15.33
N LEU A 55 4.06 0.47 15.29
CA LEU A 55 5.25 0.82 16.07
C LEU A 55 4.99 0.82 17.57
N THR A 56 3.82 1.32 17.99
CA THR A 56 3.39 1.32 19.39
C THR A 56 3.21 -0.10 19.91
N ARG A 57 2.47 -0.94 19.16
CA ARG A 57 2.30 -2.37 19.48
C ARG A 57 3.63 -3.10 19.57
N TYR A 58 4.51 -2.91 18.59
CA TYR A 58 5.83 -3.56 18.56
C TYR A 58 6.72 -3.18 19.75
N SER A 59 6.56 -1.94 20.25
CA SER A 59 7.32 -1.42 21.39
C SER A 59 6.71 -1.79 22.74
N HIS A 60 5.50 -2.33 22.77
CA HIS A 60 4.81 -2.69 24.01
C HIS A 60 5.50 -3.87 24.69
N LYS A 61 5.67 -3.81 26.02
CA LYS A 61 6.40 -4.83 26.79
C LYS A 61 5.73 -6.20 26.74
N ASP A 62 4.40 -6.22 26.72
CA ASP A 62 3.60 -7.46 26.69
C ASP A 62 3.64 -8.19 25.33
N HIS A 63 4.23 -7.56 24.32
CA HIS A 63 4.38 -8.11 22.97
C HIS A 63 5.85 -8.27 22.60
N GLN A 64 6.72 -8.56 23.57
CA GLN A 64 8.16 -8.78 23.32
C GLN A 64 8.46 -10.19 22.78
N GLU A 65 7.62 -11.16 23.08
CA GLU A 65 7.80 -12.56 22.67
C GLU A 65 7.13 -12.88 21.34
N GLY A 66 7.73 -13.80 20.58
CA GLY A 66 7.20 -14.29 19.32
C GLY A 66 7.64 -13.52 18.05
N PRO A 67 7.09 -13.87 16.88
CA PRO A 67 7.51 -13.32 15.60
C PRO A 67 7.29 -11.81 15.50
N ARG A 68 8.27 -11.08 14.94
CA ARG A 68 8.23 -9.61 14.81
C ARG A 68 6.95 -9.07 14.17
N SER A 69 6.39 -9.77 13.18
CA SER A 69 5.11 -9.42 12.56
C SER A 69 3.94 -9.49 13.53
N LYS A 70 3.83 -10.57 14.32
CA LYS A 70 2.76 -10.72 15.31
C LYS A 70 2.88 -9.69 16.43
N ARG A 71 4.10 -9.38 16.87
CA ARG A 71 4.37 -8.29 17.82
C ARG A 71 3.91 -6.92 17.32
N ALA A 72 4.06 -6.65 16.03
CA ALA A 72 3.60 -5.42 15.40
C ALA A 72 2.10 -5.44 15.01
N GLY A 73 1.43 -6.58 15.10
CA GLY A 73 0.05 -6.76 14.65
C GLY A 73 -0.10 -6.72 13.12
N LEU A 74 0.92 -7.19 12.40
CA LEU A 74 0.98 -7.20 10.93
C LEU A 74 0.85 -8.63 10.40
N GLU A 75 0.15 -8.79 9.28
CA GLU A 75 0.13 -10.05 8.53
C GLU A 75 1.34 -10.18 7.60
N LEU A 76 1.92 -9.07 7.14
CA LEU A 76 3.16 -9.09 6.36
C LEU A 76 4.39 -9.44 7.22
N SER A 77 5.31 -10.19 6.62
CA SER A 77 6.57 -10.59 7.26
C SER A 77 7.53 -9.39 7.42
N VAL A 78 7.74 -8.95 8.66
CA VAL A 78 8.68 -7.86 8.99
C VAL A 78 10.11 -8.24 8.61
N SER A 79 10.50 -9.50 8.83
CA SER A 79 11.85 -9.99 8.50
C SER A 79 12.08 -10.03 6.99
N HIS A 80 11.06 -10.42 6.21
CA HIS A 80 11.16 -10.38 4.75
C HIS A 80 11.27 -8.94 4.24
N THR A 81 10.45 -8.03 4.79
CA THR A 81 10.50 -6.59 4.45
C THR A 81 11.85 -5.97 4.78
N GLU A 82 12.46 -6.35 5.91
CA GLU A 82 13.82 -5.90 6.25
C GLU A 82 14.85 -6.39 5.23
N ASN A 83 14.79 -7.66 4.83
CA ASN A 83 15.69 -8.22 3.83
C ASN A 83 15.55 -7.51 2.47
N LEU A 84 14.32 -7.16 2.08
CA LEU A 84 14.08 -6.35 0.88
C LEU A 84 14.64 -4.93 1.05
N MET A 85 14.41 -4.29 2.19
CA MET A 85 14.94 -2.96 2.49
C MET A 85 16.48 -2.95 2.40
N ARG A 86 17.16 -3.96 2.95
CA ARG A 86 18.63 -4.13 2.86
C ARG A 86 19.16 -4.29 1.44
N LYS A 87 18.35 -4.80 0.51
CA LYS A 87 18.71 -4.89 -0.91
C LYS A 87 18.57 -3.55 -1.64
N VAL A 88 17.71 -2.66 -1.15
CA VAL A 88 17.46 -1.35 -1.76
C VAL A 88 18.44 -0.31 -1.22
N VAL A 89 18.67 -0.30 0.09
CA VAL A 89 19.60 0.64 0.71
C VAL A 89 21.06 0.24 0.44
N ALA A 90 21.96 1.21 0.40
CA ALA A 90 23.38 0.94 0.18
C ALA A 90 23.97 -0.11 1.16
N SER A 91 24.83 -1.00 0.67
CA SER A 91 25.32 -2.22 1.36
C SER A 91 25.95 -2.00 2.74
N LYS A 92 26.52 -0.82 3.01
CA LYS A 92 27.14 -0.48 4.31
C LYS A 92 26.18 0.17 5.31
N VAL A 93 24.92 0.39 4.91
CA VAL A 93 23.92 1.08 5.73
C VAL A 93 23.19 0.06 6.60
N ARG A 94 23.07 0.36 7.89
CA ARG A 94 22.28 -0.47 8.81
C ARG A 94 20.80 -0.14 8.66
N VAL A 95 19.94 -1.15 8.83
CA VAL A 95 18.49 -0.98 8.92
C VAL A 95 18.09 -1.24 10.38
N GLY A 96 17.39 -0.29 10.99
CA GLY A 96 16.87 -0.45 12.36
C GLY A 96 15.60 -1.29 12.38
N ASP A 97 15.37 -2.02 13.47
CA ASP A 97 14.21 -2.93 13.59
C ASP A 97 12.87 -2.24 13.38
N LYS A 98 12.71 -1.04 13.96
CA LYS A 98 11.51 -0.22 13.82
C LYS A 98 11.33 0.33 12.40
N ALA A 99 12.41 0.49 11.64
CA ALA A 99 12.33 0.89 10.24
C ALA A 99 11.66 -0.20 9.40
N ALA A 100 12.04 -1.46 9.62
CA ALA A 100 11.41 -2.60 8.95
C ALA A 100 9.93 -2.77 9.34
N VAL A 101 9.58 -2.55 10.62
CA VAL A 101 8.18 -2.55 11.08
C VAL A 101 7.38 -1.44 10.40
N ALA A 102 7.90 -0.22 10.36
CA ALA A 102 7.24 0.91 9.71
C ALA A 102 7.00 0.62 8.21
N LEU A 103 8.00 0.10 7.50
CA LEU A 103 7.88 -0.21 6.08
C LEU A 103 6.90 -1.35 5.81
N ALA A 104 6.86 -2.37 6.68
CA ALA A 104 5.89 -3.45 6.57
C ALA A 104 4.45 -2.92 6.77
N ALA A 105 4.23 -2.06 7.77
CA ALA A 105 2.94 -1.42 8.01
C ALA A 105 2.50 -0.53 6.83
N ILE A 106 3.42 0.25 6.24
CA ILE A 106 3.14 1.04 5.02
C ILE A 106 2.65 0.14 3.89
N THR A 107 3.39 -0.94 3.65
CA THR A 107 3.11 -1.86 2.53
C THR A 107 1.78 -2.58 2.74
N GLU A 108 1.49 -3.01 3.97
CA GLU A 108 0.25 -3.69 4.33
C GLU A 108 -0.96 -2.77 4.21
N CYS A 109 -0.84 -1.53 4.68
CA CYS A 109 -1.91 -0.52 4.57
C CYS A 109 -2.24 -0.25 3.10
N VAL A 110 -1.25 0.07 2.26
CA VAL A 110 -1.46 0.32 0.82
C VAL A 110 -2.04 -0.90 0.10
N LEU A 111 -1.56 -2.11 0.41
CA LEU A 111 -2.13 -3.34 -0.16
C LEU A 111 -3.58 -3.53 0.27
N THR A 112 -3.89 -3.27 1.54
CA THR A 112 -5.24 -3.40 2.08
C THR A 112 -6.19 -2.43 1.40
N SER A 113 -5.81 -1.15 1.22
CA SER A 113 -6.62 -0.17 0.50
C SER A 113 -6.95 -0.63 -0.93
N VAL A 114 -5.94 -1.11 -1.67
CA VAL A 114 -6.15 -1.61 -3.04
C VAL A 114 -7.07 -2.84 -3.07
N ILE A 115 -6.90 -3.79 -2.13
CA ILE A 115 -7.74 -4.98 -2.05
C ILE A 115 -9.19 -4.62 -1.68
N GLN A 116 -9.38 -3.69 -0.73
CA GLN A 116 -10.69 -3.23 -0.30
C GLN A 116 -11.44 -2.56 -1.45
N GLU A 117 -10.78 -1.66 -2.19
CA GLU A 117 -11.40 -0.98 -3.34
C GLU A 117 -11.71 -1.95 -4.48
N ALA A 118 -10.78 -2.86 -4.80
CA ALA A 118 -11.03 -3.89 -5.80
C ALA A 118 -12.17 -4.84 -5.38
N GLY A 119 -12.29 -5.14 -4.08
CA GLY A 119 -13.38 -5.91 -3.49
C GLY A 119 -14.73 -5.20 -3.63
N ALA A 120 -14.77 -3.89 -3.37
CA ALA A 120 -15.97 -3.06 -3.54
C ALA A 120 -16.46 -3.08 -5.00
N VAL A 121 -15.55 -2.98 -5.97
CA VAL A 121 -15.88 -3.09 -7.41
C VAL A 121 -16.54 -4.44 -7.73
N VAL A 122 -16.03 -5.54 -7.17
CA VAL A 122 -16.57 -6.88 -7.39
C VAL A 122 -17.99 -6.99 -6.82
N LEU A 123 -18.19 -6.52 -5.58
CA LEU A 123 -19.48 -6.57 -4.89
C LEU A 123 -20.53 -5.72 -5.61
N HIS A 124 -20.16 -4.53 -6.08
CA HIS A 124 -21.06 -3.67 -6.86
C HIS A 124 -21.51 -4.34 -8.16
N LYS A 125 -20.59 -4.98 -8.91
CA LYS A 125 -20.95 -5.75 -10.11
C LYS A 125 -21.85 -6.95 -9.81
N ALA A 126 -21.63 -7.62 -8.68
CA ALA A 126 -22.47 -8.74 -8.24
C ALA A 126 -23.90 -8.29 -7.90
N ALA A 127 -24.07 -7.13 -7.27
CA ALA A 127 -25.39 -6.57 -6.93
C ALA A 127 -26.21 -6.14 -8.17
N GLY A 128 -25.55 -5.66 -9.23
CA GLY A 128 -26.21 -5.29 -10.51
C GLY A 128 -26.53 -6.47 -11.42
N SER A 129 -25.92 -7.64 -11.17
CA SER A 129 -26.09 -8.83 -12.00
C SER A 129 -27.26 -9.68 -11.48
N LYS A 130 -28.42 -9.65 -12.15
CA LYS A 130 -29.50 -10.65 -11.96
C LYS A 130 -29.08 -12.03 -12.50
N SER A 131 -27.93 -12.55 -12.10
CA SER A 131 -27.39 -13.80 -12.63
C SER A 131 -28.05 -15.00 -11.95
N LYS A 132 -28.64 -15.88 -12.78
CA LYS A 132 -29.33 -17.12 -12.38
C LYS A 132 -28.43 -18.20 -11.78
N ASN A 133 -27.12 -17.98 -11.66
CA ASN A 133 -26.16 -18.93 -11.10
C ASN A 133 -25.62 -18.45 -9.74
N LYS A 134 -26.34 -18.81 -8.66
CA LYS A 134 -26.04 -18.46 -7.26
C LYS A 134 -24.81 -19.15 -6.65
N SER A 135 -24.01 -19.90 -7.40
CA SER A 135 -22.94 -20.76 -6.84
C SER A 135 -21.51 -20.22 -6.95
N LYS A 136 -21.26 -19.17 -7.73
CA LYS A 136 -19.89 -18.66 -7.93
C LYS A 136 -19.56 -17.55 -6.93
N LYS A 137 -18.69 -17.87 -5.96
CA LYS A 137 -18.12 -16.88 -5.03
C LYS A 137 -17.44 -15.75 -5.82
N PRO A 138 -17.68 -14.47 -5.47
CA PRO A 138 -17.04 -13.34 -6.12
C PRO A 138 -15.51 -13.44 -5.96
N ARG A 139 -14.77 -13.16 -7.03
CA ARG A 139 -13.29 -13.18 -7.05
C ARG A 139 -12.76 -11.86 -7.60
N ILE A 140 -11.74 -11.31 -6.93
CA ILE A 140 -10.98 -10.16 -7.44
C ILE A 140 -10.16 -10.63 -8.66
N LYS A 141 -10.18 -9.84 -9.73
CA LYS A 141 -9.43 -10.06 -10.97
C LYS A 141 -8.54 -8.83 -11.20
N VAL A 142 -7.53 -8.96 -12.06
CA VAL A 142 -6.63 -7.85 -12.43
C VAL A 142 -7.41 -6.61 -12.87
N ALA A 143 -8.46 -6.77 -13.69
CA ALA A 143 -9.30 -5.65 -14.11
C ALA A 143 -9.97 -4.89 -12.95
N HIS A 144 -10.30 -5.55 -11.84
CA HIS A 144 -10.87 -4.88 -10.65
C HIS A 144 -9.81 -4.03 -9.94
N ILE A 145 -8.57 -4.52 -9.90
CA ILE A 145 -7.41 -3.80 -9.35
C ILE A 145 -7.06 -2.61 -10.24
N SER A 146 -7.08 -2.78 -11.56
CA SER A 146 -6.85 -1.68 -12.50
C SER A 146 -7.87 -0.57 -12.34
N VAL A 147 -9.15 -0.91 -12.17
CA VAL A 147 -10.23 0.07 -11.94
C VAL A 147 -10.06 0.79 -10.59
N SER A 148 -9.71 0.08 -9.51
CA SER A 148 -9.47 0.73 -8.21
C SER A 148 -8.29 1.69 -8.26
N ILE A 149 -7.19 1.29 -8.91
CA ILE A 149 -5.99 2.13 -9.04
C ILE A 149 -6.24 3.34 -9.94
N ALA A 150 -6.96 3.18 -11.05
CA ALA A 150 -7.15 4.24 -12.03
C ALA A 150 -8.04 5.40 -11.52
N GLY A 151 -8.60 5.31 -10.30
CA GLY A 151 -9.44 6.35 -9.70
C GLY A 151 -10.65 6.75 -10.54
N SER A 152 -10.96 5.96 -11.58
CA SER A 152 -11.85 6.40 -12.63
C SER A 152 -13.29 6.33 -12.14
N LYS A 153 -14.04 7.41 -12.37
CA LYS A 153 -15.50 7.36 -12.53
C LYS A 153 -15.79 6.46 -13.74
N VAL A 154 -15.64 5.15 -13.60
CA VAL A 154 -16.03 4.21 -14.65
C VAL A 154 -17.55 4.25 -14.66
N THR A 155 -18.10 5.01 -15.61
CA THR A 155 -19.50 4.84 -15.94
C THR A 155 -19.65 3.40 -16.44
N PRO A 156 -20.66 2.64 -15.95
CA PRO A 156 -20.86 1.23 -16.33
C PRO A 156 -20.90 0.98 -17.85
N SER A 157 -21.13 2.02 -18.65
CA SER A 157 -21.12 2.02 -20.11
C SER A 157 -19.78 1.68 -20.77
N GLU A 158 -18.64 1.85 -20.11
CA GLU A 158 -17.33 1.56 -20.74
C GLU A 158 -16.90 0.08 -20.63
N LEU A 159 -17.63 -0.73 -19.86
CA LEU A 159 -17.30 -2.16 -19.68
C LEU A 159 -18.36 -3.11 -20.25
N THR A 160 -19.52 -2.60 -20.65
CA THR A 160 -20.55 -3.33 -21.38
C THR A 160 -21.28 -2.33 -22.28
N GLY A 161 -21.24 -2.54 -23.59
CA GLY A 161 -21.81 -1.63 -24.59
C GLY A 161 -23.32 -1.37 -24.52
N LYS A 162 -24.03 -1.74 -23.45
CA LYS A 162 -25.43 -1.40 -23.18
C LYS A 162 -25.67 -1.43 -21.67
N ASP A 163 -25.78 -0.25 -21.04
CA ASP A 163 -26.86 0.11 -20.11
C ASP A 163 -26.55 1.39 -19.32
N LYS A 164 -27.44 2.38 -19.47
CA LYS A 164 -27.38 3.70 -18.84
C LYS A 164 -28.00 3.64 -17.43
N ARG A 165 -27.20 3.37 -16.39
CA ARG A 165 -27.48 3.83 -15.03
C ARG A 165 -26.20 4.32 -14.38
N LYS A 166 -26.16 5.60 -14.02
CA LYS A 166 -25.04 6.25 -13.35
C LYS A 166 -24.97 5.77 -11.90
N ALA A 167 -24.09 4.82 -11.62
CA ALA A 167 -23.55 4.62 -10.28
C ALA A 167 -22.10 5.09 -10.32
N GLU A 168 -21.81 6.23 -9.68
CA GLU A 168 -20.44 6.70 -9.51
C GLU A 168 -19.80 5.85 -8.40
N VAL A 169 -18.88 4.96 -8.76
CA VAL A 169 -17.94 4.42 -7.78
C VAL A 169 -16.85 5.48 -7.65
N SER A 170 -16.85 6.21 -6.54
CA SER A 170 -15.77 7.13 -6.18
C SER A 170 -14.51 6.29 -5.93
N GLY A 171 -13.61 6.23 -6.90
CA GLY A 171 -12.27 5.67 -6.69
C GLY A 171 -11.46 6.55 -5.73
N ASN A 172 -10.52 5.96 -5.01
CA ASN A 172 -9.60 6.72 -4.18
C ASN A 172 -8.53 7.35 -5.08
N GLY A 173 -8.70 8.64 -5.40
CA GLY A 173 -7.76 9.38 -6.24
C GLY A 173 -6.31 9.36 -5.71
N ASP A 174 -6.11 9.03 -4.43
CA ASP A 174 -4.78 8.89 -3.83
C ASP A 174 -4.03 7.67 -4.38
N LEU A 175 -4.71 6.56 -4.72
CA LEU A 175 -4.07 5.39 -5.34
C LEU A 175 -3.64 5.68 -6.78
N GLN A 176 -4.42 6.46 -7.52
CA GLN A 176 -4.06 6.87 -8.87
C GLN A 176 -2.80 7.74 -8.86
N LYS A 177 -2.65 8.64 -7.89
CA LYS A 177 -1.42 9.44 -7.72
C LYS A 177 -0.23 8.57 -7.34
N LEU A 178 -0.45 7.60 -6.45
CA LEU A 178 0.58 6.67 -5.99
C LEU A 178 1.15 5.78 -7.10
N PHE A 179 0.29 5.29 -8.00
CA PHE A 179 0.65 4.30 -9.03
C PHE A 179 0.69 4.85 -10.46
N GLY A 180 0.01 5.97 -10.73
CA GLY A 180 -0.07 6.59 -12.05
C GLY A 180 1.23 7.25 -12.51
N GLN A 181 2.11 7.65 -11.59
CA GLN A 181 3.45 8.15 -11.93
C GLN A 181 4.36 7.07 -12.54
N SER A 182 4.06 5.78 -12.32
CA SER A 182 4.88 4.68 -12.83
C SER A 182 4.76 4.45 -14.35
N VAL A 183 3.70 4.93 -15.00
CA VAL A 183 3.43 4.63 -16.42
C VAL A 183 4.16 5.61 -17.34
N TYR A 184 4.52 6.81 -16.85
CA TYR A 184 5.25 7.80 -17.65
C TYR A 184 6.77 7.62 -17.66
N LEU A 185 7.34 6.83 -16.73
CA LEU A 185 8.79 6.60 -16.63
C LEU A 185 9.28 5.31 -17.33
N GLN A 186 8.41 4.56 -18.00
CA GLN A 186 8.82 3.43 -18.87
C GLN A 186 8.80 3.80 -20.37
N SER A 187 8.52 5.06 -20.71
CA SER A 187 8.45 5.56 -22.09
C SER A 187 9.50 6.65 -22.40
N MET A 188 10.54 6.77 -21.57
CA MET A 188 11.75 7.58 -21.82
C MET A 188 12.97 6.74 -21.52
#